data_AF-W4FD79-F1
#
_entry.id   AF-W4FD79-F1
#
_cell.length_a   1.000
_cell.length_b   1.000
_cell.length_c   1.000
_cell.angle_alpha   90.00
_cell.angle_beta   90.00
_cell.angle_gamma   90.00
#
_symmetry.space_group_name_H-M   'P 1'
#
loop_
_entity.id
_entity.type
_entity.pdbx_description
1 polymer ?
#
loop_
_entity_poly.entity_id
_entity_poly.type
_entity_poly.pdbx_seq_one_letter_code
_entity_poly.pdbx_strand_id
1 'polypeptide(L)'
;MICCLLSNPVPDGHLVLVEQLQRAFPLQVARSLNRSRANGVWIQLRNPTDSVVEIRPADVMAMGTPVPTTIQNLETVDGTDQHSPRSASRHVK
;
A
#
# COMPACT_ATOMS: atom_id res chain seq x y z
N MET A 1 -3.66 7.07 8.75
CA MET A 1 -2.61 6.27 8.09
C MET A 1 -1.40 6.31 9.00
N ILE A 2 -0.71 5.19 9.18
CA ILE A 2 0.48 5.11 10.04
C ILE A 2 1.63 4.46 9.26
N CYS A 3 2.87 4.77 9.63
CA CYS A 3 4.04 4.13 9.06
C CYS A 3 4.48 2.99 9.97
N CYS A 4 4.53 1.77 9.42
CA CYS A 4 4.96 0.58 10.12
C CYS A 4 6.29 0.09 9.54
N LEU A 5 7.21 -0.26 10.43
CA LEU A 5 8.45 -0.95 10.06
C LEU A 5 8.15 -2.43 9.85
N LEU A 6 8.76 -3.02 8.83
CA LEU A 6 8.73 -4.46 8.62
C LEU A 6 9.95 -5.08 9.30
N SER A 7 9.78 -6.25 9.92
CA SER A 7 10.89 -7.00 10.51
C SER A 7 11.97 -7.34 9.49
N ASN A 8 11.57 -7.57 8.23
CA ASN A 8 12.46 -7.68 7.09
C ASN A 8 12.28 -6.44 6.20
N PRO A 9 13.33 -5.64 5.98
CA PRO A 9 13.23 -4.44 5.16
C PRO A 9 12.86 -4.81 3.72
N VAL A 10 12.01 -3.97 3.12
CA VAL A 10 11.57 -4.10 1.72
C VAL A 10 12.06 -2.86 0.97
N PRO A 11 12.58 -2.98 -0.27
CA PRO A 11 13.04 -1.82 -1.03
C PRO A 11 11.90 -0.84 -1.30
N ASP A 12 12.23 0.41 -1.53
CA ASP A 12 11.25 1.45 -1.89
C ASP A 12 10.45 1.07 -3.15
N GLY A 13 9.18 1.47 -3.20
CA GLY A 13 8.31 1.25 -4.36
C GLY A 13 7.77 -0.18 -4.54
N HIS A 14 8.14 -1.13 -3.70
CA HIS A 14 7.68 -2.52 -3.78
C HIS A 14 6.30 -2.71 -3.16
N LEU A 15 5.55 -3.67 -3.69
CA LEU A 15 4.26 -4.05 -3.12
C LEU A 15 4.44 -4.97 -1.92
N VAL A 16 3.66 -4.72 -0.88
CA VAL A 16 3.59 -5.51 0.35
C VAL A 16 2.13 -5.83 0.61
N LEU A 17 1.82 -7.12 0.71
CA LEU A 17 0.54 -7.61 1.20
C LEU A 17 0.55 -7.52 2.72
N VAL A 18 -0.39 -6.75 3.26
CA VAL A 18 -0.58 -6.50 4.68
C VAL A 18 -1.87 -7.20 5.11
N GLU A 19 -1.74 -8.13 6.03
CA GLU A 19 -2.86 -8.96 6.48
C GLU A 19 -3.11 -8.76 7.96
N GLN A 20 -4.39 -8.78 8.34
CA GLN A 20 -4.79 -8.68 9.73
C GLN A 20 -4.25 -9.89 10.50
N LEU A 21 -3.50 -9.63 11.57
CA LEU A 21 -3.24 -10.66 12.57
C LEU A 21 -4.47 -10.78 13.45
N GLN A 22 -5.19 -11.90 13.30
CA GLN A 22 -6.39 -12.15 14.10
C GLN A 22 -6.04 -12.09 15.59
N ARG A 23 -6.77 -11.25 16.33
CA ARG A 23 -6.67 -11.06 17.80
C ARG A 23 -5.37 -10.41 18.31
N ALA A 24 -4.43 -10.00 17.46
CA ALA A 24 -3.19 -9.35 17.90
C ALA A 24 -3.34 -7.84 18.13
N PHE A 25 -4.22 -7.19 17.36
CA PHE A 25 -4.38 -5.73 17.40
C PHE A 25 -5.85 -5.32 17.18
N PRO A 26 -6.39 -4.34 17.93
CA PRO A 26 -7.81 -3.97 17.88
C PRO A 26 -8.20 -3.17 16.63
N LEU A 27 -7.23 -2.64 15.89
CA LEU A 27 -7.48 -1.96 14.62
C LEU A 27 -7.46 -2.93 13.44
N GLN A 28 -8.32 -2.68 12.47
CA GLN A 28 -8.47 -3.46 11.25
C GLN A 28 -7.63 -2.87 10.12
N VAL A 29 -6.90 -3.72 9.39
CA VAL A 29 -6.27 -3.34 8.12
C VAL A 29 -7.37 -2.97 7.12
N ALA A 30 -7.39 -1.71 6.67
CA ALA A 30 -8.40 -1.20 5.74
C ALA A 30 -8.01 -1.42 4.26
N ARG A 31 -6.73 -1.67 4.00
CA ARG A 31 -6.19 -1.96 2.67
C ARG A 31 -5.05 -2.95 2.78
N SER A 32 -5.18 -4.09 2.10
CA SER A 32 -4.19 -5.15 2.18
C SER A 32 -2.96 -4.87 1.30
N LEU A 33 -3.13 -4.39 0.08
CA LEU A 33 -1.99 -4.11 -0.80
C LEU A 33 -1.47 -2.69 -0.61
N ASN A 34 -0.20 -2.55 -0.22
CA ASN A 34 0.43 -1.27 0.04
C ASN A 34 1.80 -1.18 -0.66
N ARG A 35 2.20 0.02 -1.05
CA ARG A 35 3.52 0.28 -1.62
C ARG A 35 4.47 0.74 -0.52
N SER A 36 5.62 0.10 -0.39
CA SER A 36 6.69 0.50 0.52
C SER A 36 7.21 1.90 0.18
N ARG A 37 7.70 2.58 1.20
CA ARG A 37 8.38 3.88 1.13
C ARG A 37 9.70 3.81 1.88
N ALA A 38 10.57 4.80 1.70
CA ALA A 38 11.91 4.89 2.32
C ALA A 38 11.98 4.59 3.84
N ASN A 39 10.87 4.73 4.58
CA ASN A 39 10.82 4.53 6.03
C ASN A 39 9.88 3.38 6.49
N GLY A 40 9.46 2.50 5.58
CA GLY A 40 8.58 1.37 5.89
C GLY A 40 7.33 1.33 5.02
N VAL A 41 6.26 0.70 5.51
CA VAL A 41 4.99 0.58 4.80
C VAL A 41 3.95 1.48 5.47
N TRP A 42 3.32 2.33 4.68
CA TRP A 42 2.22 3.14 5.15
C TRP A 42 0.93 2.35 5.05
N ILE A 43 0.34 2.02 6.20
CA ILE A 43 -0.87 1.23 6.26
C ILE A 43 -2.06 2.08 6.71
N GLN A 44 -3.21 1.77 6.14
CA GLN A 44 -4.48 2.34 6.57
C GLN A 44 -5.12 1.37 7.57
N LEU A 45 -5.45 1.90 8.74
CA LEU A 45 -6.13 1.19 9.80
C LEU A 45 -7.52 1.80 10.03
N ARG A 46 -8.48 0.95 10.38
CA ARG A 46 -9.83 1.30 10.78
C ARG A 46 -10.06 0.85 12.22
N ASN A 47 -10.48 1.77 13.09
CA ASN A 47 -11.02 1.39 14.39
C ASN A 47 -12.49 0.98 14.19
N PRO A 48 -12.86 -0.29 14.43
CA PRO A 48 -14.25 -0.72 14.27
C PRO A 48 -15.12 -0.37 15.49
N THR A 49 -14.57 0.24 16.53
CA THR A 49 -15.22 0.53 17.80
C THR A 49 -15.23 2.02 18.12
N ASP A 50 -16.05 2.42 19.09
CA ASP A 50 -16.08 3.79 19.63
C ASP A 50 -15.02 4.02 20.73
N SER A 51 -14.24 3.00 21.07
CA SER A 51 -13.19 3.10 22.09
C SER A 51 -11.93 3.75 21.53
N VAL A 52 -11.24 4.54 22.37
CA VAL A 52 -9.91 5.05 22.03
C VAL A 52 -8.91 3.91 22.05
N VAL A 53 -8.08 3.82 21.01
CA VAL A 53 -6.98 2.85 20.90
C VAL A 53 -5.66 3.61 20.91
N GLU A 54 -4.81 3.30 21.88
CA GLU A 54 -3.42 3.76 21.92
C GLU A 54 -2.57 2.87 21.00
N ILE A 55 -1.66 3.47 20.24
CA ILE A 55 -0.72 2.75 19.36
C ILE A 55 0.70 3.06 19.84
N ARG A 56 1.50 2.03 20.10
CA ARG A 56 2.88 2.14 20.58
C ARG A 56 3.88 1.66 19.53
N PRO A 57 5.13 2.15 19.54
CA PRO A 57 6.14 1.77 18.54
C PRO A 57 6.44 0.27 18.45
N ALA A 58 6.25 -0.49 19.52
CA ALA A 58 6.52 -1.93 19.58
C ALA A 58 5.29 -2.80 19.23
N ASP A 59 4.14 -2.19 18.94
CA ASP A 59 2.93 -2.94 18.66
C ASP A 59 3.03 -3.68 17.32
N VAL A 60 2.73 -4.98 17.36
CA VAL A 60 2.64 -5.82 16.16
C VAL A 60 1.21 -5.76 15.65
N MET A 61 1.00 -5.07 14.53
CA MET A 61 -0.35 -4.73 14.05
C MET A 61 -0.86 -5.66 12.96
N ALA A 62 0.04 -6.14 12.10
CA ALA A 62 -0.29 -6.90 10.91
C ALA A 62 0.88 -7.79 10.47
N MET A 63 0.58 -8.77 9.64
CA MET A 63 1.59 -9.52 8.90
C MET A 63 1.90 -8.77 7.61
N GLY A 64 3.17 -8.56 7.29
CA GLY A 64 3.61 -7.95 6.04
C GLY A 64 4.39 -8.94 5.18
N THR A 65 3.84 -9.29 4.02
CA THR A 65 4.44 -10.22 3.06
C THR A 65 4.85 -9.46 1.80
N PRO A 66 6.16 -9.38 1.47
CA PRO A 66 6.60 -8.78 0.21
C PRO A 66 6.01 -9.53 -0.99
N VAL A 67 5.46 -8.80 -1.95
CA VAL A 67 4.91 -9.41 -3.17
C VAL A 67 6.05 -9.77 -4.12
N PRO A 68 6.01 -10.95 -4.78
CA PRO A 68 7.02 -11.34 -5.76
C PRO A 68 7.20 -10.31 -6.88
N THR A 69 8.46 -10.08 -7.30
CA THR A 69 8.83 -9.08 -8.33
C THR A 69 8.17 -9.30 -9.68
N THR A 70 7.86 -10.55 -10.05
CA THR A 70 7.13 -10.89 -11.28
C THR A 70 5.74 -10.26 -11.32
N ILE A 71 5.08 -10.09 -10.17
CA ILE A 71 3.75 -9.50 -10.04
C ILE A 71 3.84 -7.97 -9.95
N GLN A 72 4.90 -7.44 -9.33
CA GLN A 72 5.10 -5.98 -9.20
C GLN A 72 5.13 -5.26 -10.55
N ASN A 73 5.64 -5.92 -11.59
CA ASN A 73 5.74 -5.34 -12.92
C ASN A 73 4.39 -5.25 -13.64
N LEU A 74 3.39 -6.07 -13.29
CA LEU A 74 2.08 -6.06 -13.95
C LEU A 74 1.31 -4.76 -13.70
N GLU A 75 1.44 -4.15 -12.52
CA GLU A 75 0.86 -2.83 -12.24
C GLU A 75 1.59 -1.68 -12.96
N THR A 76 2.79 -1.92 -13.50
CA THR A 76 3.56 -0.91 -14.23
C THR A 76 3.26 -0.93 -15.73
N VAL A 77 2.71 -2.04 -16.25
CA VAL A 77 2.46 -2.25 -17.69
C VAL A 77 1.29 -1.41 -18.22
N ASP A 78 0.36 -0.98 -17.36
CA ASP A 78 -0.74 -0.07 -17.74
C ASP A 78 -0.33 1.41 -17.87
N GLY A 79 0.96 1.73 -17.67
CA GLY A 79 1.51 3.07 -17.90
C GLY A 79 2.09 3.28 -19.31
N THR A 80 2.01 2.28 -20.18
CA THR A 80 2.44 2.37 -21.59
C THR A 80 1.25 2.27 -22.53
N ASP A 81 0.19 3.02 -22.23
CA ASP A 81 -0.74 3.43 -23.28
C ASP A 81 0.04 4.29 -24.28
N GLN A 82 0.34 3.64 -25.40
CA GLN A 82 0.64 4.21 -26.70
C GLN A 82 0.13 5.65 -26.80
N HIS A 83 1.05 6.61 -26.82
CA HIS A 83 0.77 7.98 -27.22
C HIS A 83 0.27 7.94 -28.67
N SER A 84 -1.03 7.77 -28.86
CA SER A 84 -1.70 8.00 -30.13
C SER A 84 -1.78 9.52 -30.29
N PRO A 85 -1.14 10.15 -31.30
CA PRO A 85 -1.27 11.57 -31.49
C PRO A 85 -2.68 11.83 -32.01
N ARG A 86 -3.61 12.17 -31.13
CA ARG A 86 -4.87 12.79 -31.54
C ARG A 86 -4.54 14.19 -32.07
N SER A 87 -4.29 14.27 -33.37
CA SER A 87 -4.32 15.53 -34.12
C SER A 87 -5.70 16.14 -33.99
N ALA A 88 -5.84 17.12 -33.11
CA ALA A 88 -7.02 17.97 -33.05
C ALA A 88 -6.92 19.02 -34.16
N SER A 89 -7.54 18.75 -35.31
CA SER A 89 -7.81 19.80 -36.30
C SER A 89 -8.81 20.79 -35.70
N ARG A 90 -8.32 21.97 -35.31
CA ARG A 90 -9.18 23.12 -34.99
C ARG A 90 -9.93 23.54 -36.26
N HIS A 91 -11.26 23.39 -36.25
CA HIS A 91 -12.12 24.20 -37.12
C HIS A 91 -12.12 25.63 -36.58
N VAL A 92 -11.62 26.56 -37.39
CA VAL A 92 -11.84 28.00 -37.21
C VAL A 92 -13.13 28.36 -37.95
N LYS A 93 -13.97 29.13 -37.27
CA LYS A 93 -15.28 29.62 -37.71
C LYS A 93 -15.17 30.60 -38.86
#